data_AF-A0A379WBJ9-F1
#
_entry.id   AF-A0A379WBJ9-F1
#
_cell.length_a   1.000
_cell.length_b   1.000
_cell.length_c   1.000
_cell.angle_alpha   90.00
_cell.angle_beta   90.00
_cell.angle_gamma   90.00
#
_symmetry.space_group_name_H-M   'P 1'
#
loop_
_entity.id
_entity.type
_entity.pdbx_description
1 polymer ?
#
loop_
_entity_poly.entity_id
_entity_poly.type
_entity_poly.pdbx_seq_one_letter_code
_entity_poly.pdbx_strand_id
1 'polypeptide(L)'
;MISQDTSAYGVDVKHRTGFHNGEPVKTSMVSLCEQLSKLGVWTRLHYVYPYPHVDDVIPLMAEGKILPYLDIPLQHASPRILKLMKRPGSVDRQLARIKQWREICRN
;
A
#
# COMPACT_ATOMS: atom_id res chain seq x y z
N MET A 1 0.34 -8.79 6.86
CA MET A 1 -1.01 -8.19 6.88
C MET A 1 -1.82 -8.73 5.72
N ILE A 2 -3.06 -9.14 5.99
CA ILE A 2 -3.99 -9.69 4.99
C ILE A 2 -5.35 -9.01 5.20
N SER A 3 -5.95 -8.51 4.13
CA SER A 3 -7.30 -7.93 4.06
C SER A 3 -7.83 -8.14 2.63
N GLN A 4 -9.15 -7.98 2.43
CA GLN A 4 -9.73 -7.94 1.08
C GLN A 4 -9.18 -6.76 0.25
N ASP A 5 -8.90 -5.65 0.92
CA ASP A 5 -8.16 -4.49 0.40
C ASP A 5 -7.35 -3.91 1.56
N THR A 6 -6.06 -4.23 1.64
CA THR A 6 -5.19 -3.76 2.73
C THR A 6 -4.95 -2.25 2.65
N SER A 7 -4.95 -1.71 1.43
CA SER A 7 -4.81 -0.27 1.19
C SER A 7 -6.02 0.54 1.67
N ALA A 8 -7.21 -0.06 1.75
CA ALA A 8 -8.40 0.61 2.26
C ALA A 8 -8.50 0.68 3.80
N TYR A 9 -7.48 0.24 4.56
CA TYR A 9 -7.55 0.24 6.02
C TYR A 9 -7.80 1.65 6.59
N GLY A 10 -8.85 1.76 7.41
CA GLY A 10 -9.26 2.99 8.09
C GLY A 10 -10.23 3.87 7.32
N VAL A 11 -10.57 3.52 6.07
CA VAL A 11 -11.56 4.26 5.26
C VAL A 11 -12.96 4.18 5.88
N ASP A 12 -13.35 3.01 6.38
CA ASP A 12 -14.63 2.73 7.04
C ASP A 12 -14.86 3.59 8.29
N VAL A 13 -13.79 3.88 9.04
CA VAL A 13 -13.81 4.77 10.22
C VAL A 13 -13.39 6.20 9.90
N LYS A 14 -13.37 6.60 8.62
CA LYS A 14 -12.99 7.95 8.15
C LYS A 14 -11.64 8.42 8.70
N HIS A 15 -10.68 7.50 8.77
CA HIS A 15 -9.33 7.74 9.28
C HIS A 15 -9.30 8.36 10.69
N ARG A 16 -10.26 7.99 11.55
CA ARG A 16 -10.32 8.46 12.94
C ARG A 16 -8.97 8.29 13.63
N THR A 17 -8.53 9.33 14.33
CA THR A 17 -7.35 9.26 15.19
C THR A 17 -7.74 8.63 16.52
N GLY A 18 -7.04 7.56 16.89
CA GLY A 18 -7.09 6.96 18.22
C GLY A 18 -5.82 7.28 19.01
N PHE A 19 -5.70 6.77 20.23
CA PHE A 19 -4.48 6.84 21.03
C PHE A 19 -3.93 5.44 21.25
N HIS A 20 -2.62 5.27 21.01
CA HIS A 20 -1.89 4.05 21.28
C HIS A 20 -0.64 4.40 22.10
N ASN A 21 -0.50 3.82 23.29
CA ASN A 21 0.58 4.14 24.24
C ASN A 21 0.73 5.65 24.52
N GLY A 22 -0.39 6.39 24.56
CA GLY A 22 -0.41 7.84 24.78
C GLY A 22 -0.11 8.69 23.53
N GLU A 23 0.29 8.09 22.41
CA GLU A 23 0.52 8.78 21.15
C GLU A 23 -0.75 8.81 20.29
N PRO A 24 -1.09 9.93 19.63
CA PRO A 24 -2.16 9.96 18.65
C PRO A 24 -1.75 9.17 17.40
N VAL A 25 -2.54 8.17 17.02
CA VAL A 25 -2.32 7.34 15.83
C VAL A 25 -3.53 7.45 14.90
N LYS A 26 -3.30 7.90 13.68
CA LYS A 26 -4.32 7.95 12.63
C LYS A 26 -4.66 6.54 12.16
N THR A 27 -5.94 6.19 12.05
CA THR A 27 -6.33 4.89 11.47
C THR A 27 -6.12 4.93 9.95
N SER A 28 -4.94 4.50 9.51
CA SER A 28 -4.57 4.42 8.09
C SER A 28 -3.54 3.31 7.87
N MET A 29 -3.44 2.79 6.64
CA MET A 29 -2.46 1.75 6.32
C MET A 29 -1.02 2.22 6.62
N VAL A 30 -0.70 3.49 6.32
CA VAL A 30 0.63 4.07 6.55
C VAL A 30 0.96 4.07 8.04
N SER A 31 0.10 4.66 8.86
CA SER A 31 0.32 4.70 10.32
C SER A 31 0.36 3.30 10.93
N LEU A 32 -0.43 2.35 10.43
CA LEU A 32 -0.32 0.96 10.85
C LEU A 32 1.07 0.37 10.55
N CYS A 33 1.61 0.61 9.35
CA CYS A 33 2.96 0.16 8.99
C CYS A 33 4.03 0.80 9.87
N GLU A 34 3.92 2.09 10.17
CA GLU A 34 4.83 2.79 11.08
C GLU A 34 4.82 2.16 12.47
N GLN A 35 3.64 1.93 13.06
CA GLN A 35 3.55 1.33 14.39
C GLN A 35 4.04 -0.12 14.40
N LEU A 36 3.74 -0.92 13.36
CA LEU A 36 4.25 -2.29 13.25
C LEU A 36 5.77 -2.34 13.13
N SER A 37 6.39 -1.36 12.44
CA SER A 37 7.85 -1.31 12.33
C SER A 37 8.56 -1.15 13.67
N LYS A 38 7.91 -0.49 14.64
CA LYS A 38 8.45 -0.32 16.01
C LYS A 38 8.53 -1.64 16.79
N LEU A 39 7.82 -2.68 16.36
CA LEU A 39 7.79 -3.98 17.04
C LEU A 39 8.96 -4.90 16.67
N GLY A 40 9.80 -4.52 15.70
CA GLY A 40 10.96 -5.32 15.27
C GLY A 40 10.59 -6.63 14.55
N VAL A 41 9.35 -6.77 14.09
CA VAL A 41 8.85 -7.94 13.38
C VAL A 41 8.76 -7.70 11.88
N TRP A 42 8.86 -8.77 11.08
CA TRP A 42 8.65 -8.67 9.64
C TRP A 42 7.19 -8.37 9.31
N THR A 43 6.99 -7.27 8.58
CA THR A 43 5.68 -6.86 8.08
C THR A 43 5.67 -6.99 6.56
N ARG A 44 4.80 -7.87 6.06
CA ARG A 44 4.53 -8.09 4.63
C ARG A 44 3.12 -7.63 4.27
N LEU A 45 2.98 -6.89 3.17
CA LEU A 45 1.68 -6.40 2.69
C LEU A 45 1.16 -7.29 1.56
N HIS A 46 -0.05 -7.84 1.75
CA HIS A 46 -0.77 -8.63 0.76
C HIS A 46 -2.04 -7.94 0.28
N TYR A 47 -2.45 -8.21 -0.96
CA TYR A 47 -3.67 -7.67 -1.57
C TYR A 47 -3.72 -6.12 -1.54
N VAL A 48 -2.64 -5.50 -2.00
CA VAL A 48 -2.52 -4.04 -2.07
C VAL A 48 -3.01 -3.56 -3.43
N TYR A 49 -4.00 -2.65 -3.43
CA TYR A 49 -4.39 -1.93 -4.63
C TYR A 49 -3.56 -0.65 -4.77
N PRO A 50 -3.07 -0.29 -5.97
CA PRO A 50 -2.09 0.77 -6.15
C PRO A 50 -2.74 2.17 -6.12
N TYR A 51 -3.44 2.50 -5.04
CA TYR A 51 -3.98 3.83 -4.78
C TYR A 51 -2.85 4.82 -4.47
N PRO A 52 -3.08 6.14 -4.62
CA PRO A 52 -2.04 7.15 -4.36
C PRO A 52 -1.38 7.06 -2.98
N HIS A 53 -2.14 6.73 -1.93
CA HIS A 53 -1.59 6.62 -0.57
C HIS A 53 -0.65 5.41 -0.37
N VAL A 54 -0.55 4.48 -1.34
CA VAL A 54 0.47 3.43 -1.29
C VAL A 54 1.86 4.01 -1.55
N ASP A 55 1.94 5.14 -2.26
CA ASP A 55 3.22 5.84 -2.48
C ASP A 55 3.88 6.21 -1.13
N ASP A 56 3.07 6.47 -0.10
CA ASP A 56 3.52 6.86 1.25
C ASP A 56 4.16 5.72 2.06
N VAL A 57 3.90 4.45 1.72
CA VAL A 57 4.54 3.30 2.42
C VAL A 57 5.89 2.89 1.81
N ILE A 58 6.19 3.35 0.61
CA ILE A 58 7.43 2.96 -0.11
C ILE A 58 8.70 3.42 0.60
N PRO A 59 8.79 4.64 1.18
CA PRO A 59 9.95 5.03 1.97
C PRO A 59 10.21 4.09 3.15
N LEU A 60 9.16 3.60 3.82
CA LEU A 60 9.30 2.63 4.92
C LEU A 60 9.91 1.30 4.44
N MET A 61 9.61 0.89 3.21
CA MET A 61 10.23 -0.28 2.58
C MET A 61 11.71 -0.05 2.28
N ALA A 62 12.05 1.12 1.72
CA ALA A 62 13.43 1.49 1.41
C ALA A 62 14.30 1.59 2.67
N GLU A 63 13.74 2.08 3.78
CA GLU A 63 14.39 2.14 5.09
C GLU A 63 14.47 0.78 5.82
N GLY A 64 13.92 -0.30 5.23
CA GLY A 64 13.91 -1.63 5.85
C GLY A 64 12.97 -1.78 7.05
N LYS A 65 12.11 -0.78 7.32
CA LYS A 65 11.12 -0.79 8.40
C LYS A 65 10.00 -1.81 8.16
N ILE A 66 9.68 -2.04 6.90
CA ILE A 66 8.78 -3.10 6.45
C ILE A 66 9.41 -3.80 5.24
N LEU A 67 8.96 -5.02 4.90
CA LEU A 67 9.54 -5.74 3.78
C LEU A 67 9.24 -5.02 2.46
N PRO A 68 10.21 -4.90 1.52
CA PRO A 68 10.01 -4.36 0.18
C PRO A 68 9.25 -5.35 -0.72
N TYR A 69 8.04 -5.71 -0.29
CA TYR A 69 7.18 -6.69 -0.95
C TYR A 69 5.75 -6.14 -1.01
N LEU A 70 5.26 -5.95 -2.24
CA LEU A 70 3.89 -5.58 -2.56
C LEU A 70 3.28 -6.64 -3.47
N ASP A 71 2.25 -7.31 -2.96
CA ASP A 71 1.41 -8.21 -3.74
C ASP A 71 0.21 -7.45 -4.31
N ILE A 72 0.23 -7.21 -5.62
CA ILE A 72 -0.70 -6.32 -6.33
C ILE A 72 -1.44 -7.08 -7.44
N PRO A 73 -2.76 -7.29 -7.32
CA PRO A 73 -3.54 -8.01 -8.32
C PRO A 73 -3.93 -7.08 -9.49
N LEU A 74 -3.05 -6.96 -10.50
CA LEU A 74 -3.25 -6.10 -11.69
C LEU A 74 -4.36 -6.56 -12.66
N GLN A 75 -4.94 -7.75 -12.45
CA GLN A 75 -6.00 -8.38 -13.25
C GLN A 75 -5.60 -8.73 -14.69
N HIS A 76 -5.21 -7.75 -15.53
CA HIS A 76 -4.75 -7.97 -16.91
C HIS A 76 -3.90 -6.77 -17.41
N ALA A 77 -2.97 -7.01 -18.33
CA ALA A 77 -2.17 -5.95 -18.97
C ALA A 77 -2.80 -5.31 -20.23
N SER A 78 -3.97 -5.79 -20.70
CA SER A 78 -4.58 -5.35 -21.95
C SER A 78 -5.63 -4.28 -21.67
N PRO A 79 -5.50 -3.04 -22.21
CA PRO A 79 -6.49 -1.99 -22.01
C PRO A 79 -7.89 -2.41 -22.45
N ARG A 80 -7.99 -3.19 -23.54
CA ARG A 80 -9.25 -3.73 -24.04
C ARG A 80 -9.90 -4.67 -23.03
N ILE A 81 -9.14 -5.63 -22.48
CA ILE A 81 -9.66 -6.58 -21.50
C ILE A 81 -10.04 -5.89 -20.20
N LEU A 82 -9.21 -4.96 -19.71
CA LEU A 82 -9.52 -4.17 -18.51
C LEU A 82 -10.81 -3.35 -18.67
N LYS A 83 -11.04 -2.76 -19.85
CA LYS A 83 -12.30 -2.07 -20.16
C LYS A 83 -13.50 -3.03 -20.09
N LEU A 84 -13.37 -4.25 -20.63
CA LEU A 84 -14.41 -5.28 -20.54
C LEU A 84 -14.66 -5.73 -19.09
N MET A 85 -13.63 -5.75 -18.24
CA MET A 85 -13.73 -6.04 -16.81
C MET A 85 -14.31 -4.88 -15.98
N LYS A 86 -14.80 -3.80 -16.62
CA LYS A 86 -15.26 -2.56 -15.96
C LYS A 86 -14.20 -1.93 -15.05
N ARG A 87 -12.92 -2.07 -15.40
CA ARG A 87 -11.79 -1.41 -14.73
C ARG A 87 -11.15 -0.38 -15.67
N PRO A 88 -11.75 0.80 -15.87
CA PRO A 88 -11.21 1.86 -16.71
C PRO A 88 -10.04 2.57 -15.99
N GLY A 89 -8.96 1.83 -15.71
CA GLY A 89 -7.69 2.36 -15.23
C GLY A 89 -6.67 2.35 -16.37
N SER A 90 -5.88 3.41 -16.49
CA SER A 90 -4.78 3.44 -17.47
C SER A 90 -3.65 2.54 -16.98
N VAL A 91 -3.41 1.44 -17.68
CA VAL A 91 -2.25 0.54 -17.46
C VAL A 91 -0.96 1.35 -17.35
N ASP A 92 -0.82 2.39 -18.17
CA ASP A 92 0.38 3.24 -18.22
C ASP A 92 0.67 3.96 -16.89
N ARG A 93 -0.37 4.45 -16.17
CA ARG A 93 -0.18 5.06 -14.85
C ARG A 93 0.28 4.05 -13.81
N GLN A 94 -0.23 2.82 -13.86
CA GLN A 94 0.19 1.77 -12.92
C GLN A 94 1.63 1.35 -13.18
N LEU A 95 2.02 1.19 -14.44
CA LEU A 95 3.40 0.86 -14.80
C LEU A 95 4.38 1.97 -14.40
N ALA A 96 4.03 3.23 -14.65
CA ALA A 96 4.85 4.37 -14.24
C ALA A 96 5.05 4.41 -12.71
N ARG A 97 3.98 4.16 -11.94
CA ARG A 97 4.03 4.08 -10.48
C ARG A 97 4.92 2.94 -9.99
N ILE A 98 4.81 1.74 -10.56
CA ILE A 98 5.68 0.60 -10.19
C ILE A 98 7.15 0.92 -10.48
N LYS A 99 7.45 1.59 -11.61
CA LYS A 99 8.81 2.03 -11.93
C LYS A 99 9.35 3.00 -10.88
N GLN A 100 8.57 4.02 -10.52
CA GLN A 100 8.92 4.96 -9.47
C GLN A 100 9.21 4.27 -8.13
N TRP A 101 8.39 3.30 -7.73
CA TRP A 101 8.62 2.55 -6.49
C TRP A 101 9.92 1.77 -6.51
N ARG A 102 10.25 1.13 -7.63
CA ARG A 102 11.53 0.43 -7.83
C ARG A 102 12.73 1.38 -7.79
N GLU A 103 12.57 2.61 -8.25
CA GLU A 103 13.65 3.62 -8.17
C GLU A 103 13.92 4.09 -6.74
N ILE A 104 12.92 4.01 -5.85
CA ILE A 104 13.07 4.34 -4.42
C ILE A 104 13.66 3.14 -3.67
N CYS A 105 13.14 1.94 -3.91
CA CYS A 105 13.63 0.69 -3.31
C CYS A 105 14.73 0.04 -4.17
N ARG A 106 15.91 0.68 -4.24
CA ARG A 106 17.10 0.16 -4.94
C ARG A 106 17.92 -0.77 -4.03
N ASN A 107 17.38 -1.92 -3.68
CA ASN A 107 18.13 -2.96 -2.98
C ASN A 107 18.38 -4.14 -3.90
#